data_AF-A0A2A5ARJ1-F1
#
_entry.id   AF-A0A2A5ARJ1-F1
#
_cell.length_a   1.000
_cell.length_b   1.000
_cell.length_c   1.000
_cell.angle_alpha   90.00
_cell.angle_beta   90.00
_cell.angle_gamma   90.00
#
_symmetry.space_group_name_H-M   'P 1'
#
loop_
_entity.id
_entity.type
_entity.pdbx_description
1 polymer ?
#
loop_
_entity_poly.entity_id
_entity_poly.type
_entity_poly.pdbx_seq_one_letter_code
_entity_poly.pdbx_strand_id
1 'polypeptide(L)'
;MSINQAIKGIEGFKGESLTDVLAAFENDIVGLDSNNSNKFCESNAINKGLLNSALIVKQASSQIDVIIHASGILYSLPRLLEKGEFVESVSLGAGNTGKKFDLETNLRVAEFKFIDWQGGAESIRQNGIFKDFYELAEYETTKEKFLYVVGTTYPLKFFNGGRAMTSILSKQPKILKAINDKYGARVKVARDYYELYKNEVSICDVKQYTGRDV
;
A
#
# COMPACT_ATOMS: atom_id res chain seq x y z
N MET A 1 18.27 -23.52 4.06
CA MET A 1 17.54 -23.48 2.78
C MET A 1 17.66 -22.07 2.24
N SER A 2 18.11 -21.89 1.00
CA SER A 2 18.17 -20.57 0.37
C SER A 2 16.80 -20.14 -0.15
N ILE A 3 16.61 -18.84 -0.40
CA ILE A 3 15.34 -18.32 -0.93
C ILE A 3 15.01 -18.93 -2.31
N ASN A 4 16.03 -19.15 -3.14
CA ASN A 4 15.86 -19.81 -4.44
C ASN A 4 15.37 -21.26 -4.30
N GLN A 5 15.82 -21.98 -3.27
CA GLN A 5 15.32 -23.32 -2.98
C GLN A 5 13.88 -23.29 -2.46
N ALA A 6 13.55 -22.30 -1.62
CA ALA A 6 12.21 -22.12 -1.09
C ALA A 6 11.20 -21.78 -2.21
N ILE A 7 11.56 -20.89 -3.14
CA ILE A 7 10.73 -20.53 -4.30
C ILE A 7 10.45 -21.78 -5.15
N LYS A 8 11.49 -22.57 -5.50
CA LYS A 8 11.31 -23.81 -6.26
C LYS A 8 10.38 -24.80 -5.56
N GLY A 9 10.46 -24.91 -4.23
CA GLY A 9 9.56 -25.76 -3.45
C GLY A 9 8.09 -25.32 -3.55
N ILE A 10 7.84 -24.00 -3.51
CA ILE A 10 6.49 -23.44 -3.65
C ILE A 10 5.97 -23.60 -5.09
N GLU A 11 6.81 -23.34 -6.09
CA GLU A 11 6.46 -23.52 -7.50
C GLU A 11 6.06 -24.97 -7.80
N GLY A 12 6.82 -25.93 -7.26
CA GLY A 12 6.50 -27.35 -7.39
C GLY A 12 5.16 -27.73 -6.77
N PHE A 13 4.83 -27.19 -5.60
CA PHE A 13 3.54 -27.45 -4.94
C PHE A 13 2.36 -26.76 -5.64
N LYS A 14 2.56 -25.55 -6.16
CA LYS A 14 1.54 -24.81 -6.91
C LYS A 14 1.13 -25.54 -8.19
N GLY A 15 2.08 -26.18 -8.87
CA GLY A 15 1.89 -26.72 -10.21
C GLY A 15 1.45 -25.64 -11.19
N GLU A 16 0.67 -26.03 -12.21
CA GLU A 16 0.09 -25.09 -13.17
C GLU A 16 -1.06 -24.26 -12.55
N SER A 17 -1.84 -24.87 -11.65
CA SER A 17 -3.01 -24.27 -11.00
C SER A 17 -3.12 -24.71 -9.54
N LEU A 18 -2.88 -23.77 -8.61
CA LEU A 18 -3.02 -24.05 -7.18
C LEU A 18 -4.46 -24.43 -6.81
N THR A 19 -5.43 -23.78 -7.44
CA THR A 19 -6.85 -24.03 -7.17
C THR A 19 -7.23 -25.48 -7.46
N ASP A 20 -6.77 -26.02 -8.60
CA ASP A 20 -7.09 -27.39 -9.00
C ASP A 20 -6.38 -28.42 -8.12
N VAL A 21 -5.12 -28.15 -7.77
CA VAL A 21 -4.34 -28.98 -6.82
C VAL A 21 -5.05 -29.06 -5.47
N LEU A 22 -5.50 -27.92 -4.92
CA LEU A 22 -6.18 -27.89 -3.63
C LEU A 22 -7.54 -28.58 -3.69
N ALA A 23 -8.32 -28.39 -4.75
CA ALA A 23 -9.61 -29.06 -4.92
C ALA A 23 -9.47 -30.60 -4.99
N ALA A 24 -8.42 -31.11 -5.65
CA ALA A 24 -8.12 -32.54 -5.65
C ALA A 24 -7.78 -33.03 -4.23
N PHE A 25 -6.89 -32.32 -3.52
CA PHE A 25 -6.50 -32.68 -2.16
C PHE A 25 -7.67 -32.67 -1.18
N GLU A 26 -8.56 -31.69 -1.29
CA GLU A 26 -9.77 -31.60 -0.46
C GLU A 26 -10.69 -32.81 -0.64
N ASN A 27 -10.81 -33.34 -1.86
CA ASN A 27 -11.60 -34.55 -2.11
C ASN A 27 -10.88 -35.82 -1.59
N ASP A 28 -9.58 -35.93 -1.84
CA ASP A 28 -8.80 -37.14 -1.56
C ASP A 28 -8.50 -37.36 -0.07
N ILE A 29 -8.47 -36.28 0.72
CA ILE A 29 -8.13 -36.36 2.16
C ILE A 29 -9.32 -36.76 3.04
N VAL A 30 -10.55 -36.69 2.52
CA VAL A 30 -11.76 -36.98 3.30
C VAL A 30 -11.79 -38.45 3.73
N GLY A 31 -11.98 -38.67 5.03
CA GLY A 31 -12.10 -40.01 5.62
C GLY A 31 -10.75 -40.71 5.88
N LEU A 32 -9.62 -40.05 5.62
CA LEU A 32 -8.31 -40.60 5.97
C LEU A 32 -8.09 -40.55 7.49
N ASP A 33 -7.57 -41.63 8.06
CA ASP A 33 -7.05 -41.67 9.43
C ASP A 33 -5.63 -41.08 9.51
N SER A 34 -5.01 -41.11 10.68
CA SER A 34 -3.65 -40.58 10.88
C SER A 34 -2.60 -41.24 9.99
N ASN A 35 -2.68 -42.55 9.77
CA ASN A 35 -1.68 -43.27 8.98
C ASN A 35 -1.85 -42.98 7.49
N ASN A 36 -3.08 -42.96 7.01
CA ASN A 36 -3.39 -42.66 5.62
C ASN A 36 -3.15 -41.19 5.29
N SER A 37 -3.37 -40.27 6.25
CA SER A 37 -3.00 -38.85 6.11
C SER A 37 -1.49 -38.66 5.98
N ASN A 38 -0.68 -39.40 6.74
CA ASN A 38 0.78 -39.34 6.60
C ASN A 38 1.23 -39.84 5.22
N LYS A 39 0.68 -40.96 4.73
CA LYS A 39 0.96 -41.47 3.38
C LYS A 39 0.52 -40.49 2.29
N PHE A 40 -0.63 -39.86 2.46
CA PHE A 40 -1.13 -38.82 1.56
C PHE A 40 -0.15 -37.65 1.48
N CYS A 41 0.33 -37.16 2.63
CA CYS A 41 1.32 -36.10 2.69
C CYS A 41 2.64 -36.49 2.00
N GLU A 42 3.16 -37.69 2.26
CA GLU A 42 4.37 -38.21 1.62
C GLU A 42 4.22 -38.29 0.09
N SER A 43 3.09 -38.82 -0.39
CA SER A 43 2.80 -39.00 -1.82
C SER A 43 2.68 -37.67 -2.57
N ASN A 44 2.25 -36.61 -1.88
CA ASN A 44 2.07 -35.27 -2.42
C ASN A 44 3.22 -34.31 -2.05
N ALA A 45 4.34 -34.85 -1.52
CA ALA A 45 5.49 -34.07 -1.07
C ALA A 45 5.16 -32.94 -0.06
N ILE A 46 4.07 -33.10 0.70
CA ILE A 46 3.66 -32.19 1.77
C ILE A 46 4.47 -32.54 3.02
N ASN A 47 5.55 -31.79 3.25
CA ASN A 47 6.46 -32.04 4.35
C ASN A 47 6.93 -30.74 5.01
N LYS A 48 7.70 -30.89 6.10
CA LYS A 48 8.30 -29.75 6.82
C LYS A 48 9.12 -28.83 5.91
N GLY A 49 9.76 -29.37 4.86
CA GLY A 49 10.51 -28.61 3.89
C GLY A 49 9.63 -27.65 3.08
N LEU A 50 8.48 -28.13 2.58
CA LEU A 50 7.50 -27.28 1.89
C LEU A 50 6.95 -26.18 2.82
N LEU A 51 6.55 -26.54 4.05
CA LEU A 51 6.03 -25.57 5.01
C LEU A 51 7.08 -24.50 5.35
N ASN A 52 8.33 -24.91 5.59
CA ASN A 52 9.43 -23.99 5.83
C ASN A 52 9.71 -23.10 4.61
N SER A 53 9.60 -23.63 3.39
CA SER A 53 9.76 -22.84 2.16
C SER A 53 8.72 -21.72 2.09
N ALA A 54 7.45 -22.05 2.32
CA ALA A 54 6.36 -21.08 2.35
C ALA A 54 6.56 -20.02 3.45
N LEU A 55 7.01 -20.42 4.64
CA LEU A 55 7.29 -19.51 5.74
C LEU A 55 8.46 -18.57 5.44
N ILE A 56 9.54 -19.06 4.84
CA ILE A 56 10.70 -18.23 4.45
C ILE A 56 10.28 -17.18 3.42
N VAL A 57 9.55 -17.60 2.38
CA VAL A 57 9.07 -16.66 1.35
C VAL A 57 8.07 -15.67 1.95
N LYS A 58 7.13 -16.12 2.79
CA LYS A 58 6.20 -15.23 3.49
C LYS A 58 6.95 -14.23 4.37
N GLN A 59 7.96 -14.66 5.11
CA GLN A 59 8.75 -13.79 5.97
C GLN A 59 9.49 -12.73 5.14
N ALA A 60 10.14 -13.14 4.04
CA ALA A 60 10.81 -12.22 3.13
C ALA A 60 9.82 -11.23 2.48
N SER A 61 8.67 -11.73 2.01
CA SER A 61 7.67 -10.92 1.32
C SER A 61 6.88 -9.99 2.24
N SER A 62 6.74 -10.33 3.52
CA SER A 62 5.91 -9.55 4.45
C SER A 62 6.44 -8.14 4.73
N GLN A 63 7.70 -7.86 4.41
CA GLN A 63 8.33 -6.55 4.60
C GLN A 63 8.57 -5.81 3.29
N ILE A 64 8.22 -6.39 2.13
CA ILE A 64 8.51 -5.78 0.82
C ILE A 64 7.83 -4.41 0.70
N ASP A 65 6.59 -4.25 1.14
CA ASP A 65 5.89 -2.96 1.08
C ASP A 65 6.62 -1.88 1.91
N VAL A 66 7.15 -2.25 3.07
CA VAL A 66 7.93 -1.34 3.94
C VAL A 66 9.26 -0.98 3.29
N ILE A 67 9.95 -1.96 2.70
CA ILE A 67 11.21 -1.73 1.98
C ILE A 67 10.97 -0.82 0.77
N ILE A 68 9.94 -1.08 -0.03
CA ILE A 68 9.56 -0.25 -1.18
C ILE A 68 9.28 1.18 -0.73
N HIS A 69 8.54 1.36 0.36
CA HIS A 69 8.22 2.68 0.88
C HIS A 69 9.47 3.43 1.36
N ALA A 70 10.25 2.83 2.26
CA ALA A 70 11.46 3.45 2.80
C ALA A 70 12.50 3.76 1.71
N SER A 71 12.78 2.78 0.84
CA SER A 71 13.73 2.95 -0.26
C SER A 71 13.22 3.95 -1.30
N GLY A 72 11.92 3.95 -1.60
CA GLY A 72 11.30 4.91 -2.51
C GLY A 72 11.47 6.34 -2.04
N ILE A 73 11.22 6.61 -0.75
CA ILE A 73 11.46 7.93 -0.15
C ILE A 73 12.95 8.29 -0.28
N LEU A 74 13.84 7.48 0.32
CA LEU A 74 15.27 7.78 0.39
C LEU A 74 15.91 7.95 -1.00
N TYR A 75 15.49 7.15 -1.97
CA TYR A 75 16.00 7.23 -3.33
C TYR A 75 15.45 8.44 -4.09
N SER A 76 14.25 8.93 -3.77
CA SER A 76 13.69 10.14 -4.37
C SER A 76 14.31 11.43 -3.84
N LEU A 77 14.73 11.46 -2.57
CA LEU A 77 15.18 12.68 -1.88
C LEU A 77 16.26 13.48 -2.65
N PRO A 78 17.37 12.88 -3.13
CA PRO A 78 18.43 13.66 -3.79
C PRO A 78 17.98 14.39 -5.06
N ARG A 79 16.89 13.95 -5.69
CA ARG A 79 16.32 14.53 -6.92
C ARG A 79 15.15 15.46 -6.64
N LEU A 80 14.54 15.32 -5.46
CA LEU A 80 13.37 16.07 -5.03
C LEU A 80 13.76 17.33 -4.26
N LEU A 81 14.83 17.27 -3.46
CA LEU A 81 15.28 18.40 -2.65
C LEU A 81 15.86 19.52 -3.52
N GLU A 82 15.38 20.73 -3.30
CA GLU A 82 15.90 21.93 -3.94
C GLU A 82 17.20 22.42 -3.30
N LYS A 83 17.91 23.32 -4.00
CA LYS A 83 19.14 23.91 -3.46
C LYS A 83 18.84 24.69 -2.18
N GLY A 84 19.37 24.24 -1.05
CA GLY A 84 19.15 24.85 0.26
C GLY A 84 17.95 24.27 1.03
N GLU A 85 17.23 23.33 0.44
CA GLU A 85 16.23 22.52 1.15
C GLU A 85 16.95 21.44 1.97
N PHE A 86 16.51 21.24 3.21
CA PHE A 86 17.04 20.22 4.10
C PHE A 86 15.93 19.49 4.83
N VAL A 87 16.14 18.19 5.07
CA VAL A 87 15.19 17.32 5.77
C VAL A 87 15.18 17.66 7.27
N GLU A 88 14.01 17.99 7.78
CA GLU A 88 13.78 18.19 9.22
C GLU A 88 13.30 16.89 9.88
N SER A 89 12.45 16.12 9.20
CA SER A 89 12.05 14.79 9.63
C SER A 89 11.65 13.87 8.48
N VAL A 90 11.80 12.55 8.70
CA VAL A 90 11.37 11.51 7.76
C VAL A 90 10.78 10.34 8.54
N SER A 91 9.69 9.76 8.04
CA SER A 91 9.06 8.55 8.55
C SER A 91 9.21 7.45 7.50
N LEU A 92 10.00 6.41 7.81
CA LEU A 92 10.35 5.35 6.85
C LEU A 92 9.67 4.00 7.15
N GLY A 93 9.12 3.84 8.35
CA GLY A 93 8.60 2.56 8.83
C GLY A 93 7.09 2.40 8.63
N ALA A 94 6.64 1.15 8.51
CA ALA A 94 5.22 0.83 8.62
C ALA A 94 4.72 1.08 10.03
N GLY A 95 3.88 2.11 10.18
CA GLY A 95 3.47 2.62 11.47
C GLY A 95 4.28 3.85 11.82
N ASN A 96 3.58 4.99 11.85
CA ASN A 96 4.16 6.29 12.08
C ASN A 96 5.13 6.23 13.28
N THR A 97 6.40 6.55 13.05
CA THR A 97 7.46 6.54 14.07
C THR A 97 7.29 7.67 15.10
N GLY A 98 6.05 8.09 15.36
CA GLY A 98 5.66 9.30 16.06
C GLY A 98 5.72 10.56 15.19
N LYS A 99 6.11 10.45 13.90
CA LYS A 99 6.12 11.56 12.95
C LYS A 99 4.73 11.82 12.39
N LYS A 100 4.52 13.02 11.84
CA LYS A 100 3.21 13.40 11.30
C LYS A 100 3.08 13.03 9.82
N PHE A 101 4.14 13.26 9.06
CA PHE A 101 4.22 13.01 7.63
C PHE A 101 5.40 12.10 7.30
N ASP A 102 5.36 11.50 6.12
CA ASP A 102 6.47 10.71 5.58
C ASP A 102 7.74 11.54 5.39
N LEU A 103 7.59 12.80 4.97
CA LEU A 103 8.68 13.77 4.83
C LEU A 103 8.27 15.15 5.31
N GLU A 104 9.16 15.78 6.06
CA GLU A 104 9.11 17.20 6.37
C GLU A 104 10.48 17.82 6.15
N THR A 105 10.51 18.91 5.40
CA THR A 105 11.70 19.73 5.16
C THR A 105 11.42 21.15 5.65
N ASN A 106 12.41 22.03 5.55
CA ASN A 106 12.20 23.46 5.79
C ASN A 106 11.24 24.11 4.78
N LEU A 107 10.96 23.48 3.63
CA LEU A 107 10.12 24.04 2.56
C LEU A 107 8.79 23.30 2.37
N ARG A 108 8.72 21.99 2.65
CA ARG A 108 7.54 21.18 2.35
C ARG A 108 7.22 20.12 3.39
N VAL A 109 5.96 19.69 3.36
CA VAL A 109 5.48 18.45 3.99
C VAL A 109 4.94 17.53 2.90
N ALA A 110 5.20 16.23 3.04
CA ALA A 110 4.79 15.28 2.01
C ALA A 110 4.43 13.89 2.53
N GLU A 111 3.54 13.26 1.79
CA GLU A 111 3.11 11.86 1.91
C GLU A 111 3.48 11.10 0.64
N PHE A 112 3.89 9.84 0.76
CA PHE A 112 4.32 9.01 -0.35
C PHE A 112 3.50 7.73 -0.46
N LYS A 113 2.95 7.45 -1.65
CA LYS A 113 2.25 6.20 -1.97
C LYS A 113 2.86 5.52 -3.19
N PHE A 114 3.70 4.53 -2.91
CA PHE A 114 4.29 3.64 -3.90
C PHE A 114 3.37 2.47 -4.22
N ILE A 115 2.23 2.78 -4.84
CA ILE A 115 1.19 1.80 -5.18
C ILE A 115 1.18 1.60 -6.70
N ASP A 116 1.38 0.37 -7.15
CA ASP A 116 1.14 -0.03 -8.53
C ASP A 116 -0.36 -0.35 -8.70
N TRP A 117 -1.10 0.62 -9.25
CA TRP A 117 -2.55 0.56 -9.45
C TRP A 117 -2.90 -0.48 -10.53
N GLN A 118 -3.67 -1.50 -10.16
CA GLN A 118 -4.08 -2.58 -11.07
C GLN A 118 -5.40 -2.29 -11.82
N GLY A 119 -6.07 -1.18 -11.47
CA GLY A 119 -7.41 -0.87 -11.95
C GLY A 119 -8.52 -1.59 -11.18
N GLY A 120 -9.78 -1.22 -11.45
CA GLY A 120 -10.94 -1.77 -10.75
C GLY A 120 -11.23 -1.13 -9.38
N ALA A 121 -11.89 -1.88 -8.50
CA ALA A 121 -12.37 -1.41 -7.20
C ALA A 121 -11.28 -1.45 -6.12
N GLU A 122 -10.29 -0.57 -6.23
CA GLU A 122 -9.14 -0.46 -5.30
C GLU A 122 -9.49 0.31 -4.01
N SER A 123 -10.61 -0.05 -3.39
CA SER A 123 -11.28 0.74 -2.34
C SER A 123 -10.39 1.00 -1.12
N ILE A 124 -9.58 0.02 -0.69
CA ILE A 124 -8.66 0.16 0.45
C ILE A 124 -7.57 1.18 0.14
N ARG A 125 -6.97 1.09 -1.05
CA ARG A 125 -5.91 2.00 -1.51
C ARG A 125 -6.43 3.43 -1.69
N GLN A 126 -7.64 3.56 -2.25
CA GLN A 126 -8.36 4.84 -2.36
C GLN A 126 -8.69 5.46 -0.99
N ASN A 127 -9.09 4.66 -0.01
CA ASN A 127 -9.35 5.17 1.34
C ASN A 127 -8.08 5.68 1.99
N GLY A 128 -6.96 4.97 1.81
CA GLY A 128 -5.64 5.38 2.27
C GLY A 128 -5.28 6.73 1.69
N ILE A 129 -5.15 6.82 0.36
CA ILE A 129 -4.70 8.05 -0.31
C ILE A 129 -5.58 9.27 -0.01
N PHE A 130 -6.89 9.09 0.20
CA PHE A 130 -7.76 10.17 0.63
C PHE A 130 -7.41 10.67 2.04
N LYS A 131 -7.13 9.76 2.97
CA LYS A 131 -6.74 10.12 4.34
C LYS A 131 -5.45 10.95 4.32
N ASP A 132 -4.45 10.54 3.55
CA ASP A 132 -3.18 11.28 3.50
C ASP A 132 -3.37 12.67 2.87
N PHE A 133 -4.19 12.76 1.80
CA PHE A 133 -4.57 14.05 1.23
C PHE A 133 -5.28 14.95 2.23
N TYR A 134 -6.23 14.41 3.00
CA TYR A 134 -6.92 15.14 4.07
C TYR A 134 -5.95 15.64 5.15
N GLU A 135 -5.01 14.80 5.59
CA GLU A 135 -4.03 15.18 6.62
C GLU A 135 -3.09 16.29 6.15
N LEU A 136 -2.70 16.28 4.87
CA LEU A 136 -1.96 17.38 4.25
C LEU A 136 -2.82 18.65 4.14
N ALA A 137 -4.04 18.53 3.59
CA ALA A 137 -4.95 19.64 3.35
C ALA A 137 -5.27 20.42 4.63
N GLU A 138 -5.68 19.72 5.70
CA GLU A 138 -6.04 20.34 6.97
C GLU A 138 -4.82 20.74 7.84
N TYR A 139 -3.59 20.48 7.40
CA TYR A 139 -2.43 20.89 8.16
C TYR A 139 -2.12 22.38 7.96
N GLU A 140 -2.21 23.15 9.05
CA GLU A 140 -1.82 24.55 9.06
C GLU A 140 -0.31 24.70 9.07
N THR A 141 0.24 25.15 7.94
CA THR A 141 1.67 25.42 7.75
C THR A 141 1.86 26.37 6.57
N THR A 142 2.99 27.08 6.53
CA THR A 142 3.42 27.85 5.36
C THR A 142 4.19 27.00 4.35
N LYS A 143 4.52 25.76 4.71
CA LYS A 143 5.23 24.81 3.85
C LYS A 143 4.33 24.33 2.72
N GLU A 144 4.94 24.05 1.57
CA GLU A 144 4.24 23.43 0.45
C GLU A 144 3.79 22.00 0.83
N LYS A 145 2.68 21.54 0.26
CA LYS A 145 2.07 20.25 0.58
C LYS A 145 2.07 19.34 -0.64
N PHE A 146 2.67 18.17 -0.52
CA PHE A 146 2.78 17.22 -1.63
C PHE A 146 2.27 15.83 -1.28
N LEU A 147 1.47 15.28 -2.18
CA LEU A 147 1.11 13.87 -2.19
C LEU A 147 1.81 13.20 -3.38
N TYR A 148 2.90 12.52 -3.11
CA TYR A 148 3.70 11.82 -4.11
C TYR A 148 3.12 10.42 -4.36
N VAL A 149 2.85 10.12 -5.63
CA VAL A 149 2.25 8.85 -6.07
C VAL A 149 3.04 8.27 -7.23
N VAL A 150 2.96 6.95 -7.40
CA VAL A 150 3.49 6.28 -8.60
C VAL A 150 2.40 6.32 -9.68
N GLY A 151 2.54 7.25 -10.64
CA GLY A 151 1.51 7.53 -11.64
C GLY A 151 0.29 8.28 -11.09
N THR A 152 -0.11 9.36 -11.75
CA THR A 152 -1.21 10.24 -11.28
C THR A 152 -2.59 9.87 -11.83
N THR A 153 -2.66 9.08 -12.92
CA THR A 153 -3.93 8.78 -13.61
C THR A 153 -5.00 8.21 -12.70
N TYR A 154 -4.69 7.18 -11.90
CA TYR A 154 -5.65 6.55 -11.00
C TYR A 154 -5.99 7.42 -9.77
N PRO A 155 -5.01 7.98 -9.03
CA PRO A 155 -5.28 8.94 -7.97
C PRO A 155 -6.20 10.08 -8.41
N LEU A 156 -5.87 10.74 -9.54
CA LEU A 156 -6.67 11.86 -10.04
C LEU A 156 -8.05 11.42 -10.50
N LYS A 157 -8.21 10.24 -11.14
CA LYS A 157 -9.54 9.69 -11.47
C LYS A 157 -10.37 9.46 -10.21
N PHE A 158 -9.77 8.98 -9.13
CA PHE A 158 -10.45 8.78 -7.85
C PHE A 158 -10.86 10.11 -7.21
N PHE A 159 -9.94 11.07 -7.09
CA PHE A 159 -10.22 12.38 -6.51
C PHE A 159 -11.23 13.18 -7.33
N ASN A 160 -11.26 13.04 -8.65
CA ASN A 160 -12.30 13.62 -9.51
C ASN A 160 -13.58 12.77 -9.57
N GLY A 161 -13.63 11.65 -8.85
CA GLY A 161 -14.72 10.70 -8.85
C GLY A 161 -15.83 11.01 -7.84
N GLY A 162 -16.94 10.27 -7.97
CA GLY A 162 -18.16 10.45 -7.16
C GLY A 162 -18.27 9.50 -5.96
N ARG A 163 -17.16 8.93 -5.45
CA ARG A 163 -17.25 7.98 -4.34
C ARG A 163 -17.61 8.72 -3.05
N ALA A 164 -18.62 8.22 -2.34
CA ALA A 164 -19.17 8.86 -1.15
C ALA A 164 -18.17 8.92 0.01
N MET A 165 -18.13 10.05 0.71
CA MET A 165 -17.28 10.28 1.88
C MET A 165 -17.53 9.26 3.00
N THR A 166 -18.78 8.85 3.19
CA THR A 166 -19.18 7.81 4.15
C THR A 166 -18.58 6.44 3.82
N SER A 167 -18.37 6.13 2.54
CA SER A 167 -17.69 4.90 2.09
C SER A 167 -16.18 5.00 2.28
N ILE A 168 -15.60 6.14 1.88
CA ILE A 168 -14.15 6.39 1.92
C ILE A 168 -13.65 6.38 3.37
N LEU A 169 -14.35 7.07 4.26
CA LEU A 169 -13.99 7.25 5.66
C LEU A 169 -14.73 6.31 6.61
N SER A 170 -15.26 5.19 6.09
CA SER A 170 -15.97 4.17 6.89
C SER A 170 -15.18 3.66 8.10
N LYS A 171 -13.85 3.61 8.00
CA LYS A 171 -12.93 3.24 9.09
C LYS A 171 -12.31 4.45 9.82
N GLN A 172 -12.71 5.67 9.47
CA GLN A 172 -12.16 6.93 9.99
C GLN A 172 -13.28 7.90 10.41
N PRO A 173 -14.14 7.51 11.39
CA PRO A 173 -15.33 8.29 11.75
C PRO A 173 -14.99 9.70 12.28
N LYS A 174 -13.81 9.88 12.89
CA LYS A 174 -13.37 11.20 13.37
C LYS A 174 -13.12 12.18 12.23
N ILE A 175 -12.45 11.73 11.17
CA ILE A 175 -12.19 12.55 9.96
C ILE A 175 -13.54 12.90 9.30
N LEU A 176 -14.43 11.92 9.16
CA LEU A 176 -15.75 12.13 8.57
C LEU A 176 -16.55 13.17 9.36
N LYS A 177 -16.54 13.08 10.69
CA LYS A 177 -17.18 14.06 11.56
C LYS A 177 -16.56 15.45 11.39
N ALA A 178 -15.24 15.57 11.38
CA ALA A 178 -14.57 16.86 11.18
C ALA A 178 -14.94 17.52 9.83
N ILE A 179 -15.00 16.74 8.75
CA ILE A 179 -15.44 17.23 7.44
C ILE A 179 -16.91 17.69 7.50
N ASN A 180 -17.79 16.90 8.10
CA ASN A 180 -19.19 17.26 8.23
C ASN A 180 -19.39 18.52 9.09
N ASP A 181 -18.65 18.65 10.19
CA ASP A 181 -18.72 19.80 11.09
C ASP A 181 -18.22 21.08 10.39
N LYS A 182 -17.15 20.99 9.57
CA LYS A 182 -16.54 22.15 8.89
C LYS A 182 -17.24 22.55 7.58
N TYR A 183 -17.62 21.57 6.75
CA TYR A 183 -18.13 21.82 5.39
C TYR A 183 -19.61 21.49 5.21
N GLY A 184 -20.17 20.62 6.07
CA GLY A 184 -21.55 20.20 6.02
C GLY A 184 -21.93 19.55 4.68
N ALA A 185 -23.11 19.90 4.17
CA ALA A 185 -23.65 19.33 2.93
C ALA A 185 -22.87 19.68 1.65
N ARG A 186 -21.85 20.56 1.74
CA ARG A 186 -20.99 20.93 0.60
C ARG A 186 -20.03 19.81 0.20
N VAL A 187 -19.71 18.89 1.10
CA VAL A 187 -18.77 17.79 0.85
C VAL A 187 -19.47 16.45 1.06
N LYS A 188 -19.82 15.77 -0.03
CA LYS A 188 -20.52 14.47 -0.02
C LYS A 188 -19.70 13.37 -0.69
N VAL A 189 -18.90 13.71 -1.69
CA VAL A 189 -18.05 12.77 -2.44
C VAL A 189 -16.59 13.23 -2.46
N ALA A 190 -15.67 12.35 -2.88
CA ALA A 190 -14.23 12.63 -2.98
C ALA A 190 -13.93 13.95 -3.71
N ARG A 191 -14.58 14.17 -4.86
CA ARG A 191 -14.40 15.39 -5.67
C ARG A 191 -14.74 16.67 -4.93
N ASP A 192 -15.80 16.67 -4.13
CA ASP A 192 -16.22 17.88 -3.44
C ASP A 192 -15.13 18.38 -2.47
N TYR A 193 -14.47 17.45 -1.77
CA TYR A 193 -13.36 17.78 -0.88
C TYR A 193 -12.09 18.16 -1.66
N TYR A 194 -11.77 17.39 -2.71
CA TYR A 194 -10.59 17.63 -3.54
C TYR A 194 -10.61 19.03 -4.16
N GLU A 195 -11.75 19.48 -4.68
CA GLU A 195 -11.89 20.81 -5.30
C GLU A 195 -11.58 21.97 -4.35
N LEU A 196 -11.79 21.80 -3.04
CA LEU A 196 -11.45 22.83 -2.05
C LEU A 196 -9.93 23.01 -1.88
N TYR A 197 -9.17 21.93 -2.08
CA TYR A 197 -7.76 21.85 -1.66
C TYR A 197 -6.78 21.54 -2.79
N LYS A 198 -7.25 21.30 -4.02
CA LYS A 198 -6.40 20.93 -5.16
C LYS A 198 -5.33 21.97 -5.53
N ASN A 199 -5.52 23.23 -5.12
CA ASN A 199 -4.54 24.30 -5.32
C ASN A 199 -3.57 24.46 -4.14
N GLU A 200 -3.85 23.81 -3.00
CA GLU A 200 -3.00 23.84 -1.80
C GLU A 200 -2.16 22.56 -1.66
N VAL A 201 -2.68 21.42 -2.12
CA VAL A 201 -2.01 20.11 -2.06
C VAL A 201 -1.75 19.61 -3.47
N SER A 202 -0.48 19.51 -3.84
CA SER A 202 -0.06 19.02 -5.15
C SER A 202 0.02 17.50 -5.18
N ILE A 203 -0.68 16.86 -6.13
CA ILE A 203 -0.55 15.42 -6.38
C ILE A 203 0.46 15.22 -7.51
N CYS A 204 1.63 14.66 -7.18
CA CYS A 204 2.78 14.62 -8.09
C CYS A 204 3.21 13.18 -8.37
N ASP A 205 3.62 12.92 -9.62
CA ASP A 205 4.23 11.65 -9.96
C ASP A 205 5.68 11.59 -9.45
N VAL A 206 5.98 10.57 -8.65
CA VAL A 206 7.31 10.31 -8.10
C VAL A 206 8.13 9.36 -8.98
N LYS A 207 7.53 8.77 -10.05
CA LYS A 207 8.23 7.85 -10.97
C LYS A 207 9.54 8.45 -11.51
N GLN A 208 9.50 9.72 -11.91
CA GLN A 208 10.66 10.47 -12.40
C GLN A 208 11.84 10.51 -11.41
N TYR A 209 11.58 10.36 -10.11
CA TYR A 209 12.61 10.37 -9.07
C TYR A 209 13.01 8.98 -8.60
N THR A 210 12.25 7.94 -8.97
CA THR A 210 12.44 6.57 -8.49
C THR A 210 13.10 5.63 -9.51
N GLY A 211 13.32 6.09 -10.75
CA GLY A 211 13.94 5.27 -11.80
C GLY A 211 13.09 4.05 -12.21
N ARG A 212 11.79 4.08 -11.90
CA ARG A 212 10.82 3.07 -12.32
C ARG A 212 10.37 3.40 -13.74
N ASP A 213 11.16 2.99 -14.73
CA ASP A 213 10.83 3.06 -16.17
C ASP A 213 10.16 1.76 -16.68
N VAL A 214 9.77 0.85 -15.77
CA VAL A 214 9.16 -0.45 -16.09
C VAL A 214 7.64 -0.33 -16.23
#